data_AF-A0A8S9FBN8-F1
#
_entry.id   AF-A0A8S9FBN8-F1
#
_cell.length_a   1.000
_cell.length_b   1.000
_cell.length_c   1.000
_cell.angle_alpha   90.00
_cell.angle_beta   90.00
_cell.angle_gamma   90.00
#
_symmetry.space_group_name_H-M   'P 1'
#
loop_
_entity.id
_entity.type
_entity.pdbx_description
1 polymer ?
#
loop_
_entity_poly.entity_id
_entity_poly.type
_entity_poly.pdbx_seq_one_letter_code
_entity_poly.pdbx_strand_id
1 'polypeptide(L)' 'MSILIFESSATGYFEAGCLQRDLAQKGLDRNAWDRSGSWFSGGVRQLYGFLATKQDLDAFNQHSQGSLPD' A
#
# COMPACT_ATOMS: atom_id res chain seq x y z
N MET A 1 -0.92 2.04 -8.49
CA MET A 1 -0.54 2.12 -7.06
C MET A 1 -1.49 3.11 -6.39
N SER A 2 -1.89 2.89 -5.14
CA SER A 2 -2.78 3.78 -4.39
C SER A 2 -2.27 3.92 -2.96
N ILE A 3 -2.53 5.06 -2.32
CA ILE A 3 -2.20 5.31 -0.91
C ILE A 3 -3.50 5.29 -0.11
N LEU A 4 -3.52 4.52 0.98
CA LEU A 4 -4.58 4.58 1.98
C LEU A 4 -4.10 5.46 3.14
N ILE A 5 -4.79 6.57 3.37
CA ILE A 5 -4.48 7.52 4.43
C ILE A 5 -5.41 7.24 5.60
N PHE A 6 -4.84 6.91 6.75
CA PHE A 6 -5.56 6.75 8.01
C PHE A 6 -5.62 8.08 8.75
N GLU A 7 -6.50 8.15 9.75
CA GLU A 7 -6.56 9.30 10.65
C GLU A 7 -5.18 9.56 11.29
N SER A 8 -4.81 10.82 11.46
CA SER A 8 -3.57 11.22 12.13
C SER A 8 -3.70 11.11 13.66
N SER A 9 -4.09 9.93 14.15
CA SER A 9 -4.25 9.59 15.55
C SER A 9 -3.53 8.29 15.90
N ALA A 10 -3.41 8.00 17.19
CA ALA A 10 -2.90 6.71 17.67
C ALA A 10 -3.77 5.54 17.18
N THR A 11 -5.10 5.75 17.08
CA THR A 11 -6.04 4.76 16.55
C THR A 11 -5.80 4.52 15.07
N GLY A 12 -5.66 5.57 14.26
CA GLY A 12 -5.37 5.43 12.83
C GLY A 12 -4.04 4.71 12.56
N TYR A 13 -3.01 4.98 13.36
CA TYR A 13 -1.75 4.23 13.28
C TYR A 13 -1.93 2.75 13.65
N PHE A 14 -2.70 2.45 14.71
CA PHE A 14 -3.00 1.08 15.11
C PHE A 14 -3.78 0.32 14.02
N GLU A 15 -4.79 0.95 13.43
CA GLU A 15 -5.59 0.39 12.33
C GLU A 15 -4.73 0.10 11.10
N ALA A 16 -3.84 1.03 10.72
CA ALA A 16 -2.89 0.83 9.63
C ALA A 16 -1.97 -0.37 9.89
N GLY A 17 -1.48 -0.52 11.14
CA GLY A 17 -0.66 -1.65 11.57
C GLY A 17 -1.42 -2.98 11.54
N CYS A 18 -2.68 -3.01 11.97
CA CYS A 18 -3.55 -4.18 11.90
C CYS A 18 -3.77 -4.61 10.44
N LEU A 19 -4.10 -3.67 9.55
CA LEU A 19 -4.28 -3.97 8.12
C LEU A 19 -3.00 -4.55 7.49
N GLN A 20 -1.84 -3.96 7.77
CA GLN A 20 -0.56 -4.51 7.28
C GLN A 20 -0.34 -5.94 7.78
N ARG A 21 -0.60 -6.21 9.07
CA ARG A 21 -0.39 -7.54 9.66
C ARG A 21 -1.28 -8.58 8.98
N ASP A 22 -2.55 -8.26 8.75
CA ASP A 22 -3.51 -9.16 8.10
C ASP A 22 -3.09 -9.47 6.66
N LEU A 23 -2.56 -8.49 5.93
CA LEU A 23 -2.01 -8.70 4.60
C LEU A 23 -0.75 -9.57 4.64
N ALA A 24 0.16 -9.33 5.58
CA ALA A 24 1.35 -10.15 5.75
C ALA A 24 1.02 -11.61 6.08
N GLN A 25 0.02 -11.84 6.94
CA GLN A 25 -0.45 -13.20 7.24
C GLN A 25 -1.02 -13.92 6.01
N LYS A 26 -1.60 -13.16 5.07
CA LYS A 26 -2.10 -13.68 3.79
C LYS A 26 -1.02 -13.83 2.72
N GLY A 27 0.24 -13.47 3.00
CA GLY A 27 1.31 -13.44 2.01
C GLY A 27 1.13 -12.32 0.98
N LEU A 28 0.50 -11.21 1.36
CA LEU A 28 0.20 -10.03 0.54
C LEU A 28 0.98 -8.79 1.01
N ASP A 29 2.16 -9.02 1.60
CA ASP A 29 3.06 -7.98 2.09
C ASP A 29 3.93 -7.37 0.97
N ARG A 30 4.82 -6.46 1.36
CA ARG A 30 5.82 -5.86 0.46
C ARG A 30 6.67 -6.91 -0.24
N ASN A 31 7.17 -7.91 0.48
CA ASN A 31 8.06 -8.92 -0.11
C ASN A 31 7.36 -9.77 -1.15
N ALA A 32 6.06 -10.03 -0.96
CA ALA A 32 5.25 -10.70 -1.95
C ALA A 32 4.99 -9.80 -3.17
N TRP A 33 4.73 -8.51 -2.96
CA TRP A 33 4.59 -7.53 -4.05
C TRP A 33 5.87 -7.45 -4.90
N ASP A 34 7.04 -7.28 -4.28
CA ASP A 34 8.32 -7.10 -4.97
C ASP A 34 8.75 -8.35 -5.76
N ARG A 35 8.34 -9.54 -5.30
CA ARG A 35 8.64 -10.82 -5.95
C ARG A 35 7.57 -11.25 -6.95
N SER A 36 6.39 -10.63 -6.92
CA SER A 36 5.28 -11.08 -7.74
C SER A 36 5.35 -10.53 -9.16
N GLY A 37 5.52 -11.44 -10.13
CA GLY A 37 5.35 -11.15 -11.56
C GLY A 37 3.90 -11.20 -12.03
N SER A 38 2.94 -11.63 -11.19
CA SER A 38 1.53 -11.77 -11.55
C SER A 38 0.62 -11.13 -10.51
N TRP A 39 -0.09 -10.08 -10.93
CA TRP A 39 -1.05 -9.35 -10.09
C TRP A 39 -2.45 -9.96 -10.07
N PHE A 40 -2.64 -11.17 -10.59
CA PHE A 40 -3.95 -11.80 -10.72
C PHE A 40 -3.97 -13.20 -10.11
N SER A 41 -4.94 -13.42 -9.23
CA SER A 41 -5.28 -14.73 -8.66
C SER A 41 -6.69 -15.07 -9.11
N GLY A 42 -6.87 -16.14 -9.91
CA GLY A 42 -8.19 -16.56 -10.39
C GLY A 42 -8.94 -15.50 -11.22
N GLY A 43 -8.22 -14.63 -11.93
CA GLY A 43 -8.82 -13.56 -12.75
C GLY A 43 -9.16 -12.27 -11.99
N VAL A 44 -8.97 -12.23 -10.66
CA VAL A 44 -9.16 -11.03 -9.84
C VAL A 44 -7.82 -10.41 -9.52
N ARG A 45 -7.74 -9.06 -9.54
CA ARG A 45 -6.52 -8.35 -9.11
C ARG A 45 -6.26 -8.63 -7.64
N GLN A 46 -5.09 -9.18 -7.37
CA GLN A 46 -4.60 -9.37 -6.02
C GLN A 46 -4.09 -8.03 -5.48
N LEU A 47 -4.66 -7.59 -4.35
CA LEU A 47 -4.16 -6.43 -3.63
C LEU A 47 -3.04 -6.86 -2.68
N TYR A 48 -1.98 -6.05 -2.65
CA TYR A 48 -0.89 -6.13 -1.70
C TYR A 48 -0.83 -4.81 -0.94
N GLY A 49 -0.34 -4.85 0.30
CA GLY A 49 -0.26 -3.63 1.10
C GLY A 49 0.70 -3.74 2.26
N PHE A 50 1.25 -2.59 2.61
CA PHE A 50 2.28 -2.41 3.62
C PHE A 50 2.28 -0.94 4.06
N LEU A 51 2.81 -0.64 5.24
CA LEU A 51 3.03 0.74 5.67
C LEU A 51 4.02 1.42 4.72
N ALA A 52 3.59 2.54 4.15
CA ALA A 52 4.42 3.32 3.25
C ALA A 52 5.58 3.97 4.01
N THR A 53 6.75 3.89 3.42
CA THR A 53 7.93 4.68 3.80
C THR A 53 7.95 5.96 2.97
N LYS A 54 8.85 6.89 3.32
CA LYS A 54 9.09 8.09 2.53
C LYS A 54 9.39 7.78 1.06
N GLN A 55 10.17 6.73 0.79
CA GLN A 55 10.56 6.34 -0.56
C GLN A 55 9.35 5.89 -1.40
N ASP A 56 8.39 5.20 -0.77
CA ASP A 56 7.17 4.76 -1.44
C ASP A 56 6.28 5.96 -1.82
N LEU A 57 6.24 6.98 -0.96
CA LEU A 57 5.53 8.23 -1.24
C LEU A 57 6.22 9.02 -2.37
N ASP A 58 7.54 9.11 -2.36
CA ASP A 58 8.31 9.78 -3.41
C ASP A 58 8.08 9.09 -4.77
N ALA A 59 8.14 7.75 -4.81
CA ALA A 59 7.83 6.97 -6.01
C ALA A 59 6.37 7.14 -6.46
N PHE A 60 5.43 7.14 -5.52
CA PHE A 60 4.02 7.39 -5.83
C PHE A 60 3.82 8.77 -6.46
N ASN A 61 4.43 9.82 -5.92
CA ASN A 61 4.30 11.19 -6.40
C ASN A 61 4.93 11.40 -7.79
N GLN A 62 5.98 10.66 -8.14
CA GLN A 62 6.57 10.71 -9.49
C GLN A 62 5.59 10.23 -10.57
N HIS A 63 4.72 9.28 -10.23
CA HIS A 63 3.76 8.68 -11.17
C HIS A 63 2.34 9.22 -11.04
N SER A 64 2.02 9.80 -9.89
CA SER A 64 0.75 10.45 -9.60
C SER A 64 1.00 11.94 -9.68
N GLN A 65 0.86 12.51 -10.88
CA GLN A 65 0.90 13.96 -11.05
C GLN A 65 -0.26 14.55 -10.26
N GLY A 66 0.02 15.03 -9.05
CA GLY A 66 -0.90 15.88 -8.34
C GLY A 66 -1.17 17.10 -9.22
N SER A 67 -2.43 17.36 -9.52
CA SER A 67 -2.81 18.67 -10.03
C SER A 67 -2.51 19.67 -8.92
N LEU A 68 -1.44 20.46 -9.07
CA LEU A 68 -1.30 21.70 -8.31
C LEU A 68 -2.54 22.54 -8.63
N PRO A 69 -3.38 22.89 -7.64
CA PRO A 69 -4.35 23.96 -7.86
C PRO A 69 -3.56 25.25 -8.03
N ASP A 70 -3.84 25.99 -9.11
CA ASP A 70 -3.37 27.35 -9.33
C ASP A 70 -3.78 28.30 -8.18
#